data_AF-A0A9D5EXK3-F1
#
_entry.id   AF-A0A9D5EXK3-F1
#
_cell.length_a   1.000
_cell.length_b   1.000
_cell.length_c   1.000
_cell.angle_alpha   90.00
_cell.angle_beta   90.00
_cell.angle_gamma   90.00
#
_symmetry.space_group_name_H-M   'P 1'
#
loop_
_entity.id
_entity.type
_entity.pdbx_description
1 polymer ?
#
loop_
_entity_poly.entity_id
_entity_poly.type
_entity_poly.pdbx_seq_one_letter_code
_entity_poly.pdbx_strand_id
1 'polypeptide(L)'
;MASRWTSYDDAARALATLEAFQASREDVHRQDLDPHLGPGIAVLHFADVLQRFAAVVQSRPDHVDPGVNACLQAGQRCSGYAISVKKLARRRVGNFWFDSLDFRRETVTTGWSVEVLLVFVDDTLVYKLMGGQPTIREVEVQRKPLGPLQGWGQQLAR
;
A
#
# COMPACT_ATOMS: atom_id res chain seq x y z
N MET A 1 10.33 10.30 -1.60
CA MET A 1 10.79 9.05 -2.26
C MET A 1 10.11 7.90 -1.52
N ALA A 2 9.39 7.01 -2.22
CA ALA A 2 8.88 5.79 -1.59
C ALA A 2 10.08 5.00 -1.03
N SER A 3 9.95 4.40 0.16
CA SER A 3 11.01 3.78 0.97
C SER A 3 12.18 3.10 0.21
N ARG A 4 13.36 2.96 0.84
CA ARG A 4 14.54 2.33 0.21
C ARG A 4 14.33 0.89 -0.24
N TRP A 5 13.29 0.23 0.25
CA TRP A 5 13.00 -1.17 -0.05
C TRP A 5 12.88 -1.44 -1.55
N THR A 6 13.59 -2.44 -2.06
CA THR A 6 13.53 -2.79 -3.50
C THR A 6 12.48 -3.86 -3.81
N SER A 7 12.08 -4.66 -2.82
CA SER A 7 11.09 -5.73 -2.92
C SER A 7 10.24 -5.85 -1.65
N TYR A 8 9.17 -6.65 -1.72
CA TYR A 8 8.39 -7.03 -0.55
C TYR A 8 9.23 -7.75 0.52
N ASP A 9 10.08 -8.69 0.11
CA ASP A 9 10.94 -9.44 1.04
C ASP A 9 12.00 -8.56 1.68
N ASP A 10 12.44 -7.51 0.99
CA ASP A 10 13.35 -6.52 1.54
C ASP A 10 12.67 -5.72 2.66
N ALA A 11 11.43 -5.28 2.43
CA ALA A 11 10.61 -4.67 3.46
C ALA A 11 10.36 -5.62 4.64
N ALA A 12 10.05 -6.90 4.36
CA ALA A 12 9.81 -7.91 5.39
C ALA A 12 11.02 -8.11 6.30
N ARG A 13 12.22 -8.21 5.73
CA ARG A 13 13.46 -8.38 6.49
C ARG A 13 13.79 -7.15 7.33
N ALA A 14 13.63 -5.95 6.78
CA ALA A 14 13.83 -4.72 7.53
C ALA A 14 12.88 -4.65 8.73
N LEU A 15 11.59 -4.85 8.50
CA LEU A 15 10.55 -4.81 9.54
C LEU A 15 10.67 -5.95 10.56
N ALA A 16 11.27 -7.09 10.21
CA ALA A 16 11.48 -8.19 11.14
C ALA A 16 12.34 -7.77 12.35
N THR A 17 13.29 -6.86 12.15
CA THR A 17 14.18 -6.35 13.21
C THR A 17 13.48 -5.46 14.25
N LEU A 18 12.29 -4.94 13.93
CA LEU A 18 11.50 -4.09 14.82
C LEU A 18 10.61 -4.97 15.72
N GLU A 19 11.17 -5.47 16.82
CA GLU A 19 10.44 -6.32 17.76
C GLU A 19 9.56 -5.50 18.71
N ALA A 20 8.33 -5.98 18.93
CA ALA A 20 7.41 -5.35 19.88
C ALA A 20 7.98 -5.41 21.30
N PHE A 21 7.74 -4.35 22.07
CA PHE A 21 8.25 -4.09 23.42
C PHE A 21 9.78 -3.94 23.53
N GLN A 22 10.51 -3.95 22.41
CA GLN A 22 11.96 -3.77 22.38
C GLN A 22 12.36 -2.58 21.51
N ALA A 23 11.78 -2.47 20.31
CA ALA A 23 12.06 -1.37 19.40
C ALA A 23 11.40 -0.06 19.86
N SER A 24 12.08 1.04 19.61
CA SER A 24 11.59 2.40 19.84
C SER A 24 11.09 3.06 18.55
N ARG A 25 10.41 4.19 18.68
CA ARG A 25 10.06 5.07 17.56
C ARG A 25 11.31 5.55 16.82
N GLU A 26 12.40 5.81 17.53
CA GLU A 26 13.67 6.18 16.92
C GLU A 26 14.24 5.05 16.05
N ASP A 27 14.14 3.79 16.49
CA ASP A 27 14.55 2.63 15.68
C ASP A 27 13.79 2.56 14.36
N VAL A 28 12.49 2.86 14.39
CA VAL A 28 11.63 2.93 13.20
C VAL A 28 12.09 4.05 12.28
N HIS A 29 12.38 5.24 12.81
CA HIS A 29 12.87 6.37 12.02
C HIS A 29 14.24 6.10 11.38
N ARG A 30 15.14 5.39 12.07
CA ARG A 30 16.43 4.95 11.53
C ARG A 30 16.29 4.01 10.32
N GLN A 31 15.13 3.41 10.11
CA GLN A 31 14.80 2.62 8.92
C GLN A 31 14.13 3.43 7.80
N ASP A 32 14.25 4.77 7.82
CA ASP A 32 13.59 5.70 6.91
C ASP A 32 12.05 5.62 6.99
N LEU A 33 11.50 5.20 8.14
CA LEU A 33 10.05 5.14 8.40
C LEU A 33 9.59 6.32 9.28
N ASP A 34 10.14 7.50 9.02
CA ASP A 34 9.71 8.75 9.66
C ASP A 34 8.55 9.39 8.88
N PRO A 35 7.37 9.61 9.51
CA PRO A 35 6.23 10.27 8.88
C PRO A 35 6.52 11.68 8.35
N HIS A 36 7.52 12.39 8.87
CA HIS A 36 7.89 13.72 8.42
C HIS A 36 8.71 13.72 7.13
N LEU A 37 9.28 12.56 6.76
CA LEU A 37 10.20 12.43 5.63
C LEU A 37 9.58 11.70 4.43
N GLY A 38 8.50 10.94 4.63
CA GLY A 38 7.91 10.06 3.61
C GLY A 38 6.40 10.26 3.41
N PRO A 39 5.92 10.48 2.16
CA PRO A 39 4.49 10.69 1.89
C PRO A 39 3.61 9.43 2.03
N GLY A 40 4.21 8.26 2.32
CA GLY A 40 3.51 6.98 2.46
C GLY A 40 3.25 6.56 3.90
N ILE A 41 3.41 7.47 4.87
CA ILE A 41 3.28 7.17 6.30
C ILE A 41 2.28 8.15 6.93
N ALA A 42 1.16 7.62 7.40
CA ALA A 42 0.16 8.38 8.13
C ALA A 42 0.36 8.18 9.64
N VAL A 43 0.32 9.29 10.40
CA VAL A 43 0.28 9.26 11.86
C VAL A 43 -1.16 9.03 12.31
N LEU A 44 -1.34 8.05 13.18
CA LEU A 44 -2.62 7.64 13.74
C LEU A 44 -2.69 8.09 15.19
N HIS A 45 -3.80 8.71 15.58
CA HIS A 45 -4.11 8.95 16.99
C HIS A 45 -4.83 7.74 17.60
N PHE A 46 -4.99 7.73 18.93
CA PHE A 46 -5.64 6.63 19.66
C PHE A 46 -6.95 6.13 19.03
N ALA A 47 -7.87 7.03 18.63
CA ALA A 47 -9.15 6.61 18.06
C ALA A 47 -9.02 5.91 16.69
N ASP A 48 -8.02 6.26 15.86
CA ASP A 48 -7.77 5.59 14.58
C ASP A 48 -7.27 4.17 14.81
N VAL A 49 -6.39 4.00 15.82
CA VAL A 49 -5.87 2.70 16.22
C VAL A 49 -7.02 1.84 16.75
N LEU A 50 -7.83 2.39 17.67
CA LEU A 50 -8.97 1.70 18.26
C LEU A 50 -9.98 1.23 17.19
N GLN A 51 -10.29 2.06 16.21
CA GLN A 51 -11.22 1.72 15.13
C GLN A 51 -10.78 0.47 14.37
N ARG A 52 -9.47 0.25 14.19
CA ARG A 52 -8.92 -0.94 13.50
C ARG A 52 -9.10 -2.23 14.29
N PHE A 53 -9.17 -2.15 15.63
CA PHE A 53 -9.30 -3.31 16.51
C PHE A 53 -10.69 -3.49 17.11
N ALA A 54 -11.64 -2.62 16.80
CA ALA A 54 -12.96 -2.58 17.43
C ALA A 54 -13.71 -3.92 17.37
N ALA A 55 -13.60 -4.67 16.26
CA ALA A 55 -14.24 -5.97 16.12
C ALA A 55 -13.63 -7.05 17.04
N VAL A 56 -12.30 -7.06 17.20
CA VAL A 56 -11.60 -8.02 18.05
C VAL A 56 -11.89 -7.74 19.51
N VAL A 57 -11.81 -6.47 19.93
CA VAL A 57 -12.08 -6.04 21.31
C VAL A 57 -13.52 -6.37 21.73
N GLN A 58 -14.50 -6.21 20.84
CA GLN A 58 -15.90 -6.54 21.13
C GLN A 58 -16.18 -8.04 21.17
N SER A 59 -15.54 -8.82 20.30
CA SER A 59 -15.86 -10.25 20.16
C SER A 59 -15.08 -11.14 21.12
N ARG A 60 -13.83 -10.80 21.44
CA ARG A 60 -12.95 -11.60 22.31
C ARG A 60 -12.01 -10.71 23.13
N PRO A 61 -12.52 -9.99 24.15
CA PRO A 61 -11.70 -9.10 24.97
C PRO A 61 -10.52 -9.81 25.65
N ASP A 62 -10.69 -11.08 26.03
CA ASP A 62 -9.63 -11.87 26.70
C ASP A 62 -8.54 -12.40 25.75
N HIS A 63 -8.72 -12.28 24.44
CA HIS A 63 -7.78 -12.77 23.42
C HIS A 63 -7.20 -11.63 22.57
N VAL A 64 -7.23 -10.40 23.10
CA VAL A 64 -6.60 -9.26 22.46
C VAL A 64 -5.07 -9.40 22.61
N ASP A 65 -4.35 -9.13 21.52
CA ASP A 65 -2.89 -9.14 21.52
C ASP A 65 -2.32 -8.22 22.64
N PRO A 66 -1.26 -8.62 23.36
CA PRO A 66 -0.70 -7.82 24.45
C PRO A 66 -0.34 -6.39 24.05
N GLY A 67 0.14 -6.17 22.83
CA GLY A 67 0.47 -4.86 22.30
C GLY A 67 -0.75 -3.96 22.09
N VAL A 68 -1.83 -4.55 21.58
CA VAL A 68 -3.11 -3.86 21.42
C VAL A 68 -3.69 -3.53 22.80
N ASN A 69 -3.65 -4.47 23.76
CA ASN A 69 -4.10 -4.21 25.13
C ASN A 69 -3.28 -3.08 25.79
N ALA A 70 -1.95 -3.07 25.63
CA ALA A 70 -1.10 -1.99 26.13
C ALA A 70 -1.51 -0.62 25.57
N CYS A 71 -1.83 -0.54 24.28
CA CYS A 71 -2.37 0.67 23.66
C CYS A 71 -3.72 1.10 24.28
N LEU A 72 -4.65 0.16 24.47
CA LEU A 72 -5.96 0.44 25.09
C LEU A 72 -5.82 1.02 26.50
N GLN A 73 -4.94 0.43 27.32
CA GLN A 73 -4.67 0.90 28.68
C GLN A 73 -3.97 2.26 28.70
N ALA A 74 -3.14 2.57 27.70
CA ALA A 74 -2.41 3.82 27.62
C ALA A 74 -3.25 5.03 27.16
N GLY A 75 -4.38 4.78 26.48
CA GLY A 75 -5.29 5.82 26.00
C GLY A 75 -4.60 6.79 25.04
N GLN A 76 -4.65 8.09 25.32
CA GLN A 76 -4.11 9.14 24.43
C GLN A 76 -2.58 9.10 24.25
N ARG A 77 -1.85 8.39 25.13
CA ARG A 77 -0.41 8.12 24.92
C ARG A 77 -0.16 7.09 23.82
N CYS A 78 -1.19 6.36 23.41
CA CYS A 78 -1.11 5.46 22.28
C CYS A 78 -1.28 6.21 20.95
N SER A 79 -0.37 5.92 20.02
CA SER A 79 -0.38 6.41 18.65
C SER A 79 0.09 5.31 17.70
N GLY A 80 -0.02 5.52 16.40
CA GLY A 80 0.48 4.55 15.43
C GLY A 80 0.97 5.17 14.14
N TYR A 81 1.64 4.36 13.34
CA TYR A 81 1.98 4.66 11.96
C TYR A 81 1.30 3.66 11.05
N ALA A 82 0.56 4.16 10.06
CA ALA A 82 0.09 3.39 8.92
C ALA A 82 1.00 3.68 7.73
N ILE A 83 1.74 2.67 7.29
CA ILE A 83 2.74 2.78 6.25
C ILE A 83 2.23 2.01 5.03
N SER A 84 2.12 2.69 3.89
CA SER A 84 1.77 2.10 2.60
C SER A 84 2.89 2.39 1.60
N VAL A 85 3.52 1.33 1.09
CA VAL A 85 4.52 1.43 0.03
C VAL A 85 4.10 0.54 -1.13
N LYS A 86 3.97 1.14 -2.31
CA LYS A 86 3.64 0.43 -3.55
C LYS A 86 4.63 0.83 -4.64
N LYS A 87 5.33 -0.15 -5.22
CA LYS A 87 6.25 0.06 -6.34
C LYS A 87 5.76 -0.72 -7.56
N LEU A 88 5.44 0.01 -8.63
CA LEU A 88 4.94 -0.54 -9.89
C LEU A 88 5.90 -0.19 -11.03
N ALA A 89 6.12 -1.16 -11.93
CA ALA A 89 6.80 -1.00 -13.19
C ALA A 89 5.81 -1.28 -14.33
N ARG A 90 5.66 -0.35 -15.26
CA ARG A 90 4.73 -0.46 -16.39
C ARG A 90 5.49 -0.69 -17.68
N ARG A 91 5.23 -1.81 -18.37
CA ARG A 91 5.80 -2.12 -19.68
C ARG A 91 4.68 -2.16 -20.72
N ARG A 92 4.84 -1.38 -21.79
CA ARG A 92 3.93 -1.39 -22.93
C ARG A 92 4.37 -2.49 -23.88
N VAL A 93 3.51 -3.49 -24.11
CA VAL A 93 3.78 -4.55 -25.09
C VAL A 93 3.23 -4.07 -26.42
N GLY A 94 4.12 -3.69 -27.34
CA GLY A 94 3.76 -3.24 -28.68
C GLY A 94 4.06 -4.32 -29.71
N ASN A 95 3.04 -5.02 -30.21
CA ASN A 95 3.20 -5.77 -31.46
C ASN A 95 2.84 -4.84 -32.62
N PHE A 96 3.85 -4.21 -33.22
CA PHE A 96 3.71 -3.37 -34.41
C PHE A 96 3.98 -4.15 -35.70
N TRP A 97 4.05 -5.48 -35.66
CA TRP A 97 4.36 -6.28 -36.84
C TRP A 97 3.24 -7.29 -37.12
N PHE A 98 2.68 -7.12 -38.31
CA PHE A 98 1.74 -7.98 -39.06
C PHE A 98 0.25 -7.79 -38.84
N ASP A 99 -0.27 -6.75 -39.49
CA ASP A 99 -1.66 -6.61 -39.91
C ASP A 99 -2.69 -6.12 -38.89
N SER A 100 -3.67 -5.42 -39.46
CA SER A 100 -5.00 -5.09 -38.94
C SER A 100 -5.16 -3.80 -38.12
N LEU A 101 -5.69 -2.83 -38.85
CA LEU A 101 -6.55 -1.73 -38.46
C LEU A 101 -7.59 -2.12 -37.39
N ASP A 102 -7.23 -2.24 -36.11
CA ASP A 102 -8.13 -1.85 -35.00
C ASP A 102 -7.37 -1.76 -33.66
N PHE A 103 -7.13 -0.52 -33.22
CA PHE A 103 -6.30 -0.08 -32.10
C PHE A 103 -6.44 -0.88 -30.78
N ARG A 104 -5.69 -1.97 -30.61
CA ARG A 104 -5.51 -2.68 -29.33
C ARG A 104 -4.15 -2.34 -28.70
N ARG A 105 -4.17 -1.73 -27.51
CA ARG A 105 -2.97 -1.41 -26.71
C ARG A 105 -2.94 -2.27 -25.47
N GLU A 106 -1.92 -3.10 -25.33
CA GLU A 106 -1.70 -3.91 -24.13
C GLU A 106 -0.62 -3.29 -23.25
N THR A 107 -0.93 -3.12 -21.98
CA THR A 107 0.00 -2.61 -20.97
C THR A 107 0.07 -3.60 -19.82
N VAL A 108 1.29 -4.08 -19.54
CA VAL A 108 1.54 -4.98 -18.42
C VAL A 108 2.17 -4.17 -17.29
N THR A 109 1.51 -4.11 -16.15
CA THR A 109 2.01 -3.51 -14.92
C THR A 109 2.45 -4.65 -14.00
N THR A 110 3.70 -4.62 -13.55
CA THR A 110 4.21 -5.53 -12.51
C THR A 110 4.65 -4.74 -11.30
N GLY A 111 4.72 -5.36 -10.12
CA GLY A 111 5.19 -4.66 -8.94
C GLY A 111 4.97 -5.42 -7.65
N TRP A 112 4.96 -4.67 -6.54
CA TRP A 112 4.68 -5.18 -5.21
C TRP A 112 4.14 -4.07 -4.31
N SER A 113 3.51 -4.45 -3.21
CA SER A 113 3.06 -3.52 -2.17
C SER A 113 3.24 -4.09 -0.78
N VAL A 114 3.48 -3.22 0.20
CA VAL A 114 3.48 -3.55 1.62
C VAL A 114 2.62 -2.54 2.36
N GLU A 115 1.83 -3.04 3.31
CA GLU A 115 1.03 -2.28 4.26
C GLU A 115 1.51 -2.65 5.66
N VAL A 116 1.84 -1.66 6.48
CA VAL A 116 2.34 -1.87 7.84
C VAL A 116 1.55 -1.01 8.81
N LEU A 117 1.16 -1.60 9.94
CA LEU A 117 0.65 -0.91 11.11
C LEU A 117 1.66 -1.08 12.24
N LEU A 118 2.23 0.03 12.69
CA LEU A 118 3.04 0.10 13.90
C LEU A 118 2.23 0.86 14.96
N VAL A 119 2.19 0.34 16.18
CA VAL A 119 1.50 1.00 17.30
C VAL A 119 2.49 1.20 18.42
N PHE A 120 2.45 2.39 19.00
CA PHE A 120 3.36 2.83 20.05
C PHE A 120 2.58 3.26 21.28
N VAL A 121 3.18 3.04 22.44
CA VAL A 121 2.83 3.74 23.67
C VAL A 121 4.00 4.65 24.00
N ASP A 122 3.74 5.95 24.01
CA ASP A 122 4.79 6.97 24.03
C ASP A 122 5.77 6.73 22.86
N ASP A 123 7.01 6.30 23.13
CA ASP A 123 8.02 5.98 22.11
C ASP A 123 8.34 4.49 21.97
N THR A 124 7.68 3.62 22.73
CA THR A 124 7.92 2.16 22.66
C THR A 124 6.97 1.53 21.65
N LEU A 125 7.51 0.77 20.69
CA LEU A 125 6.70 -0.04 19.77
C LEU A 125 6.04 -1.17 20.56
N VAL A 126 4.71 -1.19 20.63
CA VAL A 126 3.97 -2.23 21.37
C VAL A 126 3.31 -3.25 20.45
N TYR A 127 2.99 -2.89 19.21
CA TYR A 127 2.36 -3.79 18.25
C TYR A 127 2.84 -3.52 16.83
N LYS A 128 3.00 -4.59 16.05
CA LYS A 128 3.39 -4.55 14.64
C LYS A 128 2.54 -5.53 13.84
N LEU A 129 2.00 -5.06 12.74
CA LEU A 129 1.32 -5.88 11.75
C LEU A 129 1.81 -5.50 10.36
N MET A 130 2.11 -6.50 9.53
CA MET A 130 2.56 -6.33 8.16
C MET A 130 1.69 -7.18 7.23
N GLY A 131 1.38 -6.65 6.05
CA GLY A 131 0.74 -7.36 4.96
C GLY A 131 1.07 -6.72 3.61
N GLY A 132 0.32 -7.07 2.57
CA GLY A 132 0.48 -6.51 1.23
C GLY A 132 0.51 -7.60 0.15
N GLN A 133 1.09 -7.24 -1.01
CA GLN A 133 1.18 -8.13 -2.17
C GLN A 133 2.65 -8.28 -2.59
N PRO A 134 3.24 -9.47 -2.38
CA PRO A 134 4.62 -9.74 -2.81
C PRO A 134 4.81 -9.63 -4.33
N THR A 135 3.75 -9.90 -5.10
CA THR A 135 3.75 -9.79 -6.55
C THR A 135 2.42 -9.22 -7.04
N ILE A 136 2.51 -8.16 -7.84
CA ILE A 136 1.41 -7.54 -8.57
C ILE A 136 1.68 -7.78 -10.05
N ARG A 137 0.65 -8.23 -10.78
CA ARG A 137 0.66 -8.32 -12.24
C ARG A 137 -0.73 -7.97 -12.76
N GLU A 138 -0.82 -6.85 -13.45
CA GLU A 138 -2.06 -6.36 -14.07
C GLU A 138 -1.85 -6.23 -15.57
N VAL A 139 -2.84 -6.66 -16.35
CA VAL A 139 -2.82 -6.55 -17.82
C VAL A 139 -4.00 -5.68 -18.23
N GLU A 140 -3.71 -4.51 -18.78
CA GLU A 140 -4.71 -3.57 -19.26
C GLU A 140 -4.75 -3.60 -20.78
N VAL A 141 -5.91 -3.88 -21.35
CA VAL A 141 -6.15 -3.90 -22.80
C VAL A 141 -7.07 -2.73 -23.16
N GLN A 142 -6.50 -1.67 -23.71
CA GLN A 142 -7.26 -0.54 -24.22
C GLN A 142 -7.60 -0.78 -25.70
N ARG A 143 -8.88 -0.80 -26.04
CA ARG A 143 -9.37 -0.80 -27.44
C ARG A 143 -9.87 0.59 -27.77
N LYS A 144 -9.35 1.25 -28.82
CA LYS A 144 -10.02 2.46 -29.33
C LYS A 144 -11.12 2.02 -30.29
N PRO A 145 -12.40 2.23 -29.99
CA PRO A 145 -13.43 2.03 -30.99
C PRO A 145 -13.19 3.04 -32.11
N LEU A 146 -13.20 2.59 -33.36
CA LEU A 146 -13.30 3.50 -34.49
C LEU A 146 -14.57 4.31 -34.28
N GLY A 147 -14.42 5.63 -34.06
CA GLY A 147 -15.57 6.52 -34.05
C GLY A 147 -16.38 6.31 -35.34
N PRO A 148 -17.72 6.43 -35.30
CA PRO A 148 -18.50 6.22 -36.50
C PRO A 148 -17.98 7.15 -37.60
N LEU A 149 -17.80 6.61 -38.80
CA LEU A 149 -17.50 7.38 -40.02
C LEU A 149 -18.69 8.30 -40.36
N GLN A 150 -18.98 9.26 -39.49
CA GLN A 150 -19.93 10.35 -39.71
C GLN A 150 -19.28 11.34 -40.66
N GLY A 151 -19.33 11.06 -41.96
CA GLY A 151 -18.84 12.02 -42.95
C GLY A 151 -18.84 11.57 -44.41
N TRP A 152 -19.13 10.30 -44.73
CA TRP A 152 -19.11 9.81 -46.12
C TRP A 152 -20.51 9.78 -46.74
N GLY A 153 -21.32 10.82 -46.50
CA GLY A 153 -22.74 10.85 -46.89
C GLY A 153 -23.31 12.21 -47.31
N GLN A 154 -22.49 13.23 -47.62
CA GLN A 154 -22.99 14.55 -48.03
C GLN A 154 -22.43 15.08 -49.36
N GLN A 155 -22.11 14.20 -50.32
CA GLN A 155 -21.72 14.65 -51.67
C GLN A 155 -22.51 14.03 -52.84
N LEU A 156 -23.60 13.31 -52.58
CA LEU A 156 -24.47 12.77 -53.65
C LEU A 156 -25.86 13.42 -53.72
N ALA A 157 -25.96 14.69 -53.34
CA ALA A 157 -27.11 15.53 -53.64
C ALA A 157 -26.63 16.75 -54.45
N ARG A 158 -26.48 16.57 -55.76
CA ARG A 158 -26.55 17.61 -56.77
C ARG A 158 -27.46 17.14 -57.89
#